data_AF-A0A519EHY4-F1
#
_entry.id   AF-A0A519EHY4-F1
#
_cell.length_a   1.000
_cell.length_b   1.000
_cell.length_c   1.000
_cell.angle_alpha   90.00
_cell.angle_beta   90.00
_cell.angle_gamma   90.00
#
_symmetry.space_group_name_H-M   'P 1'
#
loop_
_entity.id
_entity.type
_entity.pdbx_description
1 polymer ?
#
loop_
_entity_poly.entity_id
_entity_poly.type
_entity_poly.pdbx_seq_one_letter_code
_entity_poly.pdbx_strand_id
1 'polypeptide(L)'
;TEEVKLEPFARALRETAPKVWFTALRATDTAVRAQMDPVSINPDGLIKVAPLLHWSSKDLYEYCETHGLPNNFDYVDPTKGEDNRECGLHLSH
;
A
#
# COMPACT_ATOMS: atom_id res chain seq x y z
N THR A 1 14.58 -6.43 4.39
CA THR A 1 13.17 -6.59 3.99
C THR A 1 12.41 -7.51 4.91
N GLU A 2 12.88 -8.73 5.19
CA GLU A 2 12.15 -9.66 6.07
C GLU A 2 11.96 -9.11 7.50
N GLU A 3 13.07 -8.86 8.20
CA GLU A 3 13.10 -8.45 9.61
C GLU A 3 12.37 -7.13 9.90
N VAL A 4 12.48 -6.16 8.99
CA VAL A 4 11.99 -4.79 9.22
C VAL A 4 10.62 -4.51 8.60
N LYS A 5 10.11 -5.39 7.72
CA LYS A 5 8.90 -5.12 6.93
C LYS A 5 7.95 -6.30 6.82
N LEU A 6 8.42 -7.47 6.39
CA LEU A 6 7.53 -8.62 6.15
C LEU A 6 7.12 -9.32 7.45
N GLU A 7 8.08 -9.68 8.32
CA GLU A 7 7.77 -10.33 9.60
C GLU A 7 6.86 -9.46 10.48
N PRO A 8 7.16 -8.16 10.72
CA PRO A 8 6.35 -7.36 11.62
C PRO A 8 4.94 -7.15 11.11
N PHE A 9 4.78 -7.03 9.78
CA PHE A 9 3.47 -6.89 9.16
C PHE A 9 2.66 -8.19 9.23
N ALA A 10 3.28 -9.33 8.91
CA ALA A 10 2.63 -10.63 9.02
C ALA A 10 2.24 -10.95 10.48
N ARG A 11 3.08 -10.58 11.45
CA ARG A 11 2.75 -10.68 12.87
C ARG A 11 1.58 -9.79 13.26
N ALA A 12 1.57 -8.53 12.83
CA ALA A 12 0.45 -7.63 13.08
C ALA A 12 -0.87 -8.17 12.50
N LEU A 13 -0.87 -8.71 11.27
CA LEU A 13 -2.07 -9.35 10.68
C LEU A 13 -2.55 -10.55 11.49
N ARG A 14 -1.65 -11.43 11.95
CA ARG A 14 -2.02 -12.58 12.80
C ARG A 14 -2.59 -12.15 14.14
N GLU A 15 -1.97 -11.17 14.80
CA GLU A 15 -2.33 -10.74 16.15
C GLU A 15 -3.64 -9.92 16.16
N THR A 16 -3.84 -9.07 15.16
CA THR A 16 -5.05 -8.22 15.08
C THR A 16 -6.21 -8.88 14.35
N ALA A 17 -5.94 -9.92 13.55
CA ALA A 17 -6.91 -10.70 12.78
C ALA A 17 -7.98 -9.83 12.06
N PRO A 18 -7.57 -8.82 11.28
CA PRO A 18 -8.52 -7.90 10.67
C PRO A 18 -9.33 -8.60 9.57
N LYS A 19 -10.55 -8.11 9.32
CA LYS A 19 -11.36 -8.54 8.17
C LYS A 19 -11.08 -7.70 6.93
N VAL A 20 -10.64 -6.46 7.12
CA VAL A 20 -10.41 -5.49 6.05
C VAL A 20 -9.06 -4.84 6.24
N TRP A 21 -8.29 -4.71 5.16
CA TRP A 21 -7.04 -3.99 5.08
C TRP A 21 -7.13 -2.89 4.01
N PHE A 22 -7.13 -1.63 4.46
CA PHE A 22 -6.97 -0.50 3.56
C PHE A 22 -5.52 -0.35 3.13
N THR A 23 -5.31 -0.21 1.82
CA THR A 23 -4.00 -0.01 1.21
C THR A 23 -3.98 1.30 0.42
N ALA A 24 -2.80 1.90 0.31
CA ALA A 24 -2.58 3.06 -0.56
C ALA A 24 -1.90 2.65 -1.89
N LEU A 25 -2.19 1.44 -2.39
CA LEU A 25 -1.72 1.01 -3.70
C LEU A 25 -2.27 1.92 -4.79
N ARG A 26 -1.43 2.27 -5.76
CA ARG A 26 -1.84 3.05 -6.94
C ARG A 26 -1.42 2.36 -8.22
N ALA A 27 -2.29 2.39 -9.22
CA ALA A 27 -2.10 1.82 -10.55
C ALA A 27 -0.89 2.44 -11.28
N THR A 28 -0.55 3.70 -10.96
CA THR A 28 0.58 4.42 -11.56
C THR A 28 1.95 3.98 -11.06
N ASP A 29 2.02 3.18 -9.98
CA ASP A 29 3.31 2.84 -9.36
C ASP A 29 4.05 1.71 -10.10
N THR A 30 3.35 0.67 -10.59
CA THR A 30 3.95 -0.43 -11.37
C THR A 30 2.96 -1.00 -12.40
N ALA A 31 3.45 -1.67 -13.44
CA ALA A 31 2.61 -2.34 -14.45
C ALA A 31 1.76 -3.49 -13.87
N VAL A 32 2.20 -4.09 -12.76
CA VAL A 32 1.43 -5.12 -12.04
C VAL A 32 0.27 -4.48 -11.30
N ARG A 33 0.52 -3.36 -10.59
CA ARG A 33 -0.52 -2.60 -9.88
C ARG A 33 -1.56 -2.00 -10.82
N ALA A 34 -1.16 -1.65 -12.05
CA ALA A 34 -2.08 -1.16 -13.08
C ALA A 34 -3.19 -2.16 -13.45
N GLN A 35 -2.98 -3.46 -13.17
CA GLN A 35 -3.93 -4.54 -13.45
C GLN A 35 -4.76 -4.94 -12.22
N MET A 36 -4.57 -4.29 -11.07
CA MET A 36 -5.29 -4.62 -9.84
C MET A 36 -6.69 -4.03 -9.82
N ASP A 37 -7.59 -4.66 -9.06
CA ASP A 37 -8.91 -4.12 -8.73
C ASP A 37 -8.87 -3.32 -7.42
N PRO A 38 -9.73 -2.27 -7.28
CA PRO A 38 -9.83 -1.50 -6.04
C PRO A 38 -10.24 -2.31 -4.82
N VAL A 39 -10.90 -3.46 -5.00
CA VAL A 39 -11.28 -4.39 -3.94
C VAL A 39 -10.91 -5.80 -4.38
N SER A 40 -10.16 -6.51 -3.53
CA SER A 40 -9.82 -7.92 -3.74
C SER A 40 -10.01 -8.73 -2.46
N ILE A 41 -10.21 -10.03 -2.61
CA ILE A 41 -10.31 -10.97 -1.48
C ILE A 41 -9.19 -11.99 -1.63
N ASN A 42 -8.42 -12.14 -0.57
CA ASN A 42 -7.31 -13.07 -0.51
C ASN A 42 -7.78 -14.50 -0.22
N PRO A 43 -6.98 -15.54 -0.52
CA PRO A 43 -7.33 -16.92 -0.18
C PRO A 43 -7.59 -17.16 1.32
N ASP A 44 -6.95 -16.37 2.19
CA ASP A 44 -7.15 -16.41 3.64
C ASP A 44 -8.39 -15.64 4.13
N GLY A 45 -9.15 -15.04 3.20
CA GLY A 45 -10.40 -14.31 3.47
C GLY A 45 -10.21 -12.84 3.86
N LEU A 46 -8.97 -12.32 3.88
CA LEU A 46 -8.73 -10.89 4.12
C LEU A 46 -9.22 -10.07 2.92
N ILE A 47 -10.02 -9.04 3.20
CA ILE A 47 -10.51 -8.10 2.18
C ILE A 47 -9.52 -6.95 2.07
N LYS A 48 -8.97 -6.73 0.89
CA LYS A 48 -8.09 -5.59 0.60
C LYS A 48 -8.85 -4.53 -0.16
N VAL A 49 -8.72 -3.29 0.30
CA VAL A 49 -9.39 -2.13 -0.31
C VAL A 49 -8.34 -1.06 -0.62
N ALA A 50 -8.19 -0.73 -1.88
CA ALA A 50 -7.32 0.32 -2.40
C ALA A 50 -8.19 1.48 -2.95
N PRO A 51 -8.74 2.33 -2.07
CA PRO A 51 -9.70 3.35 -2.49
C PRO A 51 -9.08 4.43 -3.41
N LEU A 52 -7.75 4.55 -3.37
CA LEU A 52 -6.97 5.53 -4.13
C LEU A 52 -6.28 4.90 -5.36
N LEU A 53 -6.68 3.68 -5.75
CA LEU A 53 -5.97 2.92 -6.79
C LEU A 53 -5.80 3.69 -8.10
N HIS A 54 -6.83 4.41 -8.51
CA HIS A 54 -6.83 5.16 -9.77
C HIS A 54 -6.55 6.66 -9.59
N TRP A 55 -6.17 7.09 -8.39
CA TRP A 55 -5.79 8.49 -8.16
C TRP A 55 -4.38 8.74 -8.67
N SER A 56 -4.22 9.85 -9.39
CA SER A 56 -2.91 10.36 -9.78
C SER A 56 -2.22 11.06 -8.60
N SER A 57 -0.91 11.31 -8.73
CA SER A 57 -0.19 12.15 -7.77
C SER A 57 -0.76 13.57 -7.68
N LYS A 58 -1.39 14.06 -8.76
CA LYS A 58 -2.07 15.36 -8.78
C LYS A 58 -3.32 15.34 -7.92
N ASP A 59 -4.16 14.30 -8.05
CA ASP A 59 -5.40 14.18 -7.26
C ASP A 59 -5.09 14.11 -5.75
N LEU A 60 -4.05 13.36 -5.36
CA LEU A 60 -3.60 13.31 -3.96
C LEU A 60 -3.13 14.67 -3.45
N TYR A 61 -2.34 15.39 -4.25
CA TYR A 61 -1.84 16.71 -3.90
C TYR A 61 -2.99 17.71 -3.72
N GLU A 62 -3.91 17.78 -4.69
CA GLU A 62 -5.08 18.66 -4.62
C GLU A 62 -5.97 18.35 -3.43
N TYR A 63 -6.15 17.07 -3.08
CA TYR A 63 -6.89 16.68 -1.89
C TYR A 63 -6.20 17.14 -0.60
N CYS A 64 -4.88 16.96 -0.49
CA CYS A 64 -4.12 17.45 0.67
C CYS A 64 -4.24 18.96 0.83
N GLU A 65 -4.07 19.73 -0.26
CA GLU A 65 -4.20 21.20 -0.22
C GLU A 65 -5.62 21.63 0.17
N THR A 66 -6.64 21.01 -0.43
CA THR A 66 -8.05 21.34 -0.17
C THR A 66 -8.44 21.10 1.30
N HIS A 67 -7.87 20.08 1.92
CA HIS A 67 -8.18 19.68 3.29
C HIS A 67 -7.12 20.10 4.32
N GLY A 68 -6.08 20.84 3.92
CA GLY A 68 -4.99 21.26 4.81
C GLY A 68 -4.22 20.10 5.42
N LEU A 69 -4.03 19.00 4.70
CA LEU A 69 -3.32 17.82 5.16
C LEU A 69 -1.80 17.96 4.90
N PRO A 70 -0.94 17.55 5.86
CA PRO A 70 0.50 17.58 5.66
C PRO A 70 0.93 16.53 4.62
N ASN A 71 2.01 16.84 3.90
CA ASN A 71 2.66 15.91 2.98
C ASN A 71 4.15 15.80 3.32
N ASN A 72 4.73 14.60 3.18
CA ASN A 72 6.08 14.27 3.63
C ASN A 72 7.05 14.28 2.44
N PHE A 73 7.56 15.46 2.10
CA PHE A 73 8.41 15.68 0.93
C PHE A 73 9.88 15.26 1.14
N ASP A 74 10.31 15.12 2.39
CA ASP A 74 11.68 14.84 2.81
C ASP A 74 11.86 13.41 3.37
N TYR A 75 10.92 12.52 3.05
CA TYR A 75 10.97 11.12 3.48
C TYR A 75 12.15 10.36 2.86
N VAL A 76 13.01 9.81 3.72
CA VAL A 76 14.12 8.92 3.34
C VAL A 76 14.02 7.62 4.14
N ASP A 77 13.92 6.49 3.44
CA ASP A 77 13.91 5.15 4.04
C ASP A 77 15.19 4.39 3.66
N PRO A 78 16.18 4.28 4.58
CA PRO A 78 17.43 3.60 4.31
C PRO A 78 17.28 2.07 4.17
N THR A 79 16.11 1.52 4.49
CA THR A 79 15.81 0.09 4.37
C THR A 79 15.07 -0.26 3.09
N LYS A 80 14.61 0.76 2.35
CA LYS A 80 13.97 0.59 1.03
C LYS A 80 15.06 0.29 0.00
N GLY A 81 14.87 -0.80 -0.74
CA GLY A 81 15.70 -1.10 -1.91
C GLY A 81 15.38 -0.17 -3.09
N GLU A 82 15.68 -0.60 -4.31
CA GLU A 82 15.33 0.15 -5.53
C GLU A 82 13.85 0.56 -5.56
N ASP A 83 13.57 1.77 -6.09
CA ASP A 83 12.25 2.40 -6.00
C ASP A 83 11.10 1.60 -6.61
N ASN A 84 11.39 0.75 -7.60
CA ASN A 84 10.42 -0.09 -8.30
C ASN A 84 10.40 -1.54 -7.82
N ARG A 85 11.14 -1.88 -6.76
CA ARG A 85 11.16 -3.25 -6.24
C ARG A 85 9.86 -3.55 -5.51
N GLU A 86 9.05 -4.44 -6.09
CA GLU A 86 7.87 -4.94 -5.40
C GLU A 86 8.26 -5.73 -4.15
N CYS A 87 7.67 -5.37 -3.02
CA CYS A 87 8.01 -5.96 -1.73
C CYS A 87 7.38 -7.35 -1.51
N GLY A 88 6.59 -7.86 -2.46
CA GLY A 88 5.87 -9.15 -2.34
C GLY A 88 4.72 -9.18 -1.31
N LEU A 89 4.64 -8.20 -0.40
CA LEU A 89 3.64 -8.13 0.66
C LEU A 89 2.20 -8.30 0.17
N HIS A 90 1.89 -7.74 -1.00
CA HIS A 90 0.55 -7.78 -1.58
C HIS A 90 0.28 -9.03 -2.43
N LEU A 91 1.28 -9.90 -2.62
CA LEU A 91 1.16 -11.18 -3.31
C LEU A 91 0.92 -12.34 -2.34
N SER A 92 1.41 -12.22 -1.11
CA SER A 92 1.32 -13.28 -0.07
C SER A 92 0.08 -13.16 0.81
N HIS A 93 -0.45 -11.95 0.93
CA HIS A 93 -1.77 -11.66 1.50
C HIS A 93 -2.55 -10.98 0.40
#